data_AF-A0A849V0R7-F1
#
_entry.id   AF-A0A849V0R7-F1
#
_cell.length_a   1.000
_cell.length_b   1.000
_cell.length_c   1.000
_cell.angle_alpha   90.00
_cell.angle_beta   90.00
_cell.angle_gamma   90.00
#
_symmetry.space_group_name_H-M   'P 1'
#
loop_
_entity.id
_entity.type
_entity.pdbx_description
1 polymer ?
#
loop_
_entity_poly.entity_id
_entity_poly.type
_entity_poly.pdbx_seq_one_letter_code
_entity_poly.pdbx_strand_id
1 'polypeptide(L)' 'MHKPLLKIAILLAALAVILGAFGAHALKSMFETSELQTFDTGVRYQMYHSF' A
#
# COMPACT_ATOMS: atom_id res chain seq x y z
N MET A 1 7.49 -18.35 -17.84
CA MET A 1 7.57 -17.47 -16.65
C MET A 1 8.64 -16.40 -16.90
N HIS A 2 8.25 -15.14 -17.10
CA HIS A 2 9.19 -14.06 -17.39
C HIS A 2 9.80 -13.50 -16.09
N LYS A 3 11.03 -13.95 -15.79
CA LYS A 3 11.79 -13.55 -14.59
C LYS A 3 11.86 -12.04 -14.32
N PRO A 4 11.97 -11.15 -15.33
CA PRO A 4 11.98 -9.70 -15.09
C PRO A 4 10.67 -9.16 -14.50
N LEU A 5 9.52 -9.67 -14.96
CA LEU A 5 8.21 -9.24 -14.47
C LEU A 5 8.02 -9.60 -12.99
N LEU A 6 8.51 -10.78 -12.57
CA LEU A 6 8.44 -11.22 -11.17
C LEU A 6 9.25 -10.30 -10.24
N LYS A 7 10.42 -9.82 -10.67
CA LYS A 7 11.22 -8.88 -9.88
C LYS A 7 10.51 -7.55 -9.69
N ILE A 8 9.88 -7.04 -10.75
CA ILE A 8 9.10 -5.80 -10.70
C ILE A 8 7.90 -5.98 -9.76
N ALA A 9 7.17 -7.08 -9.87
CA ALA A 9 6.04 -7.38 -8.98
C ALA A 9 6.44 -7.39 -7.49
N ILE A 10 7.56 -8.04 -7.16
CA ILE A 10 8.07 -8.07 -5.77
C ILE A 10 8.44 -6.66 -5.28
N LEU A 11 9.10 -5.86 -6.12
CA LEU A 11 9.47 -4.49 -5.75
C LEU A 11 8.24 -3.60 -5.54
N LEU A 12 7.23 -3.73 -6.40
CA LEU A 12 5.98 -2.98 -6.27
C LEU A 12 5.19 -3.41 -5.03
N ALA A 13 5.13 -4.71 -4.73
CA ALA A 13 4.50 -5.22 -3.52
C ALA A 13 5.19 -4.71 -2.25
N ALA A 14 6.53 -4.74 -2.22
CA ALA A 14 7.31 -4.19 -1.11
C ALA A 14 7.07 -2.68 -0.94
N LEU A 15 7.03 -1.93 -2.04
CA LEU A 15 6.75 -0.51 -2.02
C LEU A 15 5.34 -0.19 -1.50
N ALA A 16 4.33 -0.97 -1.90
CA ALA A 16 2.95 -0.80 -1.42
C ALA A 16 2.86 -1.00 0.11
N VAL A 17 3.55 -2.00 0.66
CA VAL A 17 3.61 -2.24 2.12
C VAL A 17 4.28 -1.07 2.85
N ILE A 18 5.43 -0.62 2.35
CA ILE A 18 6.18 0.51 2.94
C ILE A 18 5.30 1.76 2.95
N LEU A 19 4.78 2.16 1.79
CA LEU A 19 3.98 3.38 1.67
C LEU A 19 2.68 3.30 2.49
N GLY A 20 2.02 2.15 2.52
CA GLY A 20 0.82 1.95 3.34
C GLY A 20 1.09 2.11 4.84
N ALA A 21 2.14 1.47 5.36
CA ALA A 21 2.48 1.51 6.78
C ALA A 21 2.94 2.91 7.23
N PHE A 22 3.87 3.52 6.50
CA PHE A 22 4.36 4.86 6.83
C PHE A 22 3.32 5.95 6.58
N GLY A 23 2.49 5.80 5.54
CA GLY A 23 1.37 6.70 5.27
C GLY A 23 0.36 6.69 6.41
N ALA A 24 -0.11 5.51 6.86
CA ALA A 24 -1.03 5.40 7.98
C ALA A 24 -0.44 6.00 9.27
N HIS A 25 0.86 5.78 9.53
CA HIS A 25 1.53 6.34 10.70
C HIS A 25 1.57 7.87 10.69
N ALA A 26 1.94 8.48 9.55
CA ALA A 26 1.97 9.92 9.41
C ALA A 26 0.56 10.54 9.48
N LEU A 27 -0.41 9.95 8.78
CA LEU A 27 -1.77 10.46 8.67
C LEU A 27 -2.56 10.36 9.97
N LYS A 28 -2.21 9.44 10.89
CA LYS A 28 -2.90 9.29 12.18
C LYS A 28 -2.96 10.57 13.02
N SER A 29 -1.99 11.47 12.85
CA SER A 29 -1.95 12.76 13.58
C SER A 29 -2.75 13.88 12.91
N MET A 30 -3.17 13.68 11.65
CA MET A 30 -3.79 14.70 10.82
C MET A 30 -5.28 14.44 10.55
N PHE A 31 -5.74 13.19 10.69
CA PHE A 31 -7.08 12.76 10.30
C PHE A 31 -7.78 11.96 11.39
N GLU A 32 -9.11 11.98 11.37
CA GLU A 32 -9.90 11.15 12.26
C GLU A 32 -9.85 9.66 11.85
N THR A 33 -10.18 8.79 12.80
CA THR A 33 -10.18 7.34 12.56
C THR A 33 -11.06 6.90 11.40
N SER A 34 -12.17 7.59 11.15
CA SER A 34 -13.08 7.32 10.02
C SER A 34 -12.41 7.60 8.67
N GLU A 35 -11.65 8.68 8.56
CA GLU A 35 -10.91 9.07 7.34
C GLU A 35 -9.72 8.13 7.10
N LEU A 36 -9.07 7.66 8.17
CA LEU A 36 -8.03 6.64 8.07
C LEU A 36 -8.54 5.31 7.50
N GLN A 37 -9.83 4.98 7.68
CA GLN A 37 -10.41 3.78 7.04
C GLN A 37 -10.51 3.92 5.51
N THR A 38 -10.72 5.13 5.00
CA THR A 38 -10.69 5.38 3.55
C THR A 38 -9.27 5.20 3.01
N PHE A 39 -8.25 5.68 3.73
CA PHE A 39 -6.85 5.44 3.38
C PHE A 39 -6.52 3.94 3.37
N ASP A 40 -6.89 3.19 4.41
CA ASP A 40 -6.67 1.73 4.47
C ASP A 40 -7.35 0.99 3.31
N THR A 41 -8.59 1.36 2.98
CA THR A 41 -9.30 0.78 1.83
C THR A 41 -8.54 1.02 0.52
N GLY A 42 -8.01 2.23 0.32
CA GLY A 42 -7.17 2.56 -0.83
C GLY A 42 -5.89 1.74 -0.91
N VAL A 43 -5.16 1.60 0.22
CA VAL A 43 -3.95 0.78 0.32
C VAL A 43 -4.26 -0.69 -0.02
N ARG A 44 -5.39 -1.23 0.47
CA ARG A 44 -5.83 -2.60 0.16
C ARG A 44 -6.13 -2.79 -1.32
N TYR A 45 -6.80 -1.82 -1.96
CA TYR A 45 -7.06 -1.89 -3.40
C TYR A 45 -5.77 -1.83 -4.23
N GLN A 46 -4.79 -1.02 -3.83
CA GLN A 46 -3.47 -0.99 -4.46
C GLN A 46 -2.72 -2.32 -4.30
N MET A 47 -2.80 -2.94 -3.12
CA MET A 47 -2.18 -4.24 -2.85
C MET A 47 -2.85 -5.36 -3.64
N TYR A 48 -4.19 -5.36 -3.75
CA TYR A 48 -4.92 -6.33 -4.59
C TYR A 48 -4.61 -6.19 -6.07
N HIS A 49 -4.36 -4.97 -6.58
CA HIS A 49 -3.91 -4.75 -7.95
C HIS A 49 -2.51 -5.31 -8.25
N SER A 50 -1.72 -5.60 -7.22
CA SER A 50 -0.35 -6.10 -7.36
C SER A 50 -0.28 -7.63 -7.48
N PHE A 51 -1.40 -8.35 -7.30
CA PHE A 51 -1.49 -9.82 -7.37
C PHE A 51 -2.01 -10.33 -8.71
#